data_AF-A0A6M1NIJ0-F1
#
_entry.id   AF-A0A6M1NIJ0-F1
#
_cell.length_a   1.000
_cell.length_b   1.000
_cell.length_c   1.000
_cell.angle_alpha   90.00
_cell.angle_beta   90.00
_cell.angle_gamma   90.00
#
_symmetry.space_group_name_H-M   'P 1'
#
loop_
_entity.id
_entity.type
_entity.pdbx_description
1 polymer ?
#
loop_
_entity_poly.entity_id
_entity_poly.type
_entity_poly.pdbx_seq_one_letter_code
_entity_poly.pdbx_strand_id
1 'polypeptide(L)'
;MIRDRIWNELCDAKKCDLYLGGYLSYLRAKRKRFNMGKIVFAIAGIAVNNWLPNSSLVVLFTLTLFELLKDIIPELSVDEKLMDKLPEYRMLYVSKFDNLDRLFLMLNDESISKAGATEEYFKIREINIRIEDMDNSIHLPEKKKIFSKAESKFNIFINNMYNLEC
;
A
#
# COMPACT_ATOMS: atom_id res chain seq x y z
N MET A 1 -7.71 4.91 -30.30
CA MET A 1 -8.71 5.37 -29.32
C MET A 1 -8.98 4.35 -28.22
N ILE A 2 -9.60 3.18 -28.48
CA ILE A 2 -9.84 2.18 -27.40
C ILE A 2 -8.53 1.58 -26.85
N ARG A 3 -7.59 1.27 -27.74
CA ARG A 3 -6.24 0.79 -27.39
C ARG A 3 -5.51 1.74 -26.44
N ASP A 4 -5.52 3.03 -26.76
CA ASP A 4 -4.84 4.06 -25.95
C ASP A 4 -5.51 4.22 -24.58
N ARG A 5 -6.85 4.08 -24.51
CA ARG A 5 -7.59 4.08 -23.23
C ARG A 5 -7.22 2.88 -22.36
N ILE A 6 -7.20 1.68 -22.93
CA ILE A 6 -6.80 0.46 -22.23
C ILE A 6 -5.36 0.60 -21.72
N TRP A 7 -4.46 1.11 -22.57
CA TRP A 7 -3.06 1.32 -22.21
C TRP A 7 -2.89 2.31 -21.05
N ASN A 8 -3.57 3.45 -21.11
CA ASN A 8 -3.50 4.46 -20.05
C ASN A 8 -4.04 3.91 -18.71
N GLU A 9 -5.19 3.24 -18.74
CA GLU A 9 -5.73 2.64 -17.51
C GLU A 9 -4.88 1.49 -16.97
N LEU A 10 -4.22 0.73 -17.85
CA LEU A 10 -3.27 -0.31 -17.47
C LEU A 10 -2.06 0.28 -16.75
N CYS A 11 -1.50 1.36 -17.31
CA CYS A 11 -0.40 2.10 -16.70
C CYS A 11 -0.78 2.62 -15.32
N ASP A 12 -1.94 3.25 -15.20
CA ASP A 12 -2.44 3.80 -13.94
C ASP A 12 -2.68 2.70 -12.90
N ALA A 13 -3.32 1.59 -13.29
CA ALA A 13 -3.54 0.46 -12.40
C ALA A 13 -2.22 -0.11 -11.86
N LYS A 14 -1.18 -0.18 -12.71
CA LYS A 14 0.14 -0.67 -12.29
C LYS A 14 0.84 0.29 -11.34
N LYS A 15 0.79 1.60 -11.60
CA LYS A 15 1.32 2.63 -10.71
C LYS A 15 0.66 2.54 -9.33
N CYS A 16 -0.66 2.38 -9.29
CA CYS A 16 -1.42 2.20 -8.05
C CYS A 16 -1.03 0.92 -7.28
N ASP A 17 -0.90 -0.25 -7.93
CA ASP A 17 -0.39 -1.47 -7.28
C ASP A 17 0.99 -1.24 -6.63
N LEU A 18 1.92 -0.65 -7.38
CA LEU A 18 3.27 -0.37 -6.88
C LEU A 18 3.27 0.62 -5.71
N TYR A 19 2.42 1.65 -5.79
CA TYR A 19 2.25 2.63 -4.71
C TYR A 19 1.69 1.97 -3.44
N LEU A 20 0.59 1.24 -3.55
CA LEU A 20 -0.05 0.57 -2.41
C LEU A 20 0.88 -0.51 -1.80
N GLY A 21 1.60 -1.25 -2.63
CA GLY A 21 2.62 -2.20 -2.18
C GLY A 21 3.79 -1.53 -1.44
N GLY A 22 4.24 -0.37 -1.92
CA GLY A 22 5.21 0.48 -1.23
C GLY A 22 4.68 1.01 0.11
N TYR A 23 3.42 1.43 0.13
CA TYR A 23 2.74 1.94 1.33
C TYR A 23 2.58 0.86 2.40
N LEU A 24 2.17 -0.35 2.00
CA LEU A 24 2.05 -1.50 2.90
C LEU A 24 3.40 -1.87 3.52
N SER A 25 4.48 -1.84 2.72
CA SER A 25 5.84 -2.08 3.20
C SER A 25 6.27 -1.03 4.22
N TYR A 26 5.93 0.25 3.97
CA TYR A 26 6.18 1.34 4.90
C TYR A 26 5.43 1.17 6.23
N LEU A 27 4.14 0.82 6.21
CA LEU A 27 3.35 0.58 7.41
C LEU A 27 3.91 -0.59 8.23
N ARG A 28 4.28 -1.70 7.59
CA ARG A 28 4.92 -2.85 8.26
C ARG A 28 6.25 -2.46 8.91
N ALA A 29 7.09 -1.69 8.21
CA ALA A 29 8.34 -1.18 8.76
C ALA A 29 8.12 -0.21 9.93
N LYS A 30 7.07 0.62 9.87
CA LYS A 30 6.65 1.49 10.97
C LYS A 30 6.25 0.67 12.20
N ARG A 31 5.39 -0.34 12.04
CA ARG A 31 5.00 -1.28 13.11
C ARG A 31 6.19 -1.99 13.73
N LYS A 32 7.11 -2.48 12.91
CA LYS A 32 8.33 -3.15 13.38
C LYS A 32 9.19 -2.22 14.25
N ARG A 33 9.42 -0.98 13.80
CA ARG A 33 10.19 0.02 14.57
C ARG A 33 9.52 0.36 15.89
N PHE A 34 8.19 0.48 15.89
CA PHE A 34 7.42 0.72 17.11
C PHE A 34 7.54 -0.42 18.12
N ASN A 35 7.38 -1.67 17.66
CA ASN A 35 7.55 -2.85 18.51
C ASN A 35 8.98 -2.96 19.06
N MET A 36 9.99 -2.61 18.24
CA MET A 36 11.38 -2.55 18.69
C MET A 36 11.56 -1.49 19.80
N GLY A 37 10.94 -0.32 19.64
CA GLY A 37 10.93 0.74 20.66
C GLY A 37 10.35 0.27 21.99
N LYS A 38 9.22 -0.45 21.97
CA LYS A 38 8.65 -1.07 23.19
C LYS A 38 9.66 -1.94 23.93
N ILE A 39 10.37 -2.79 23.18
CA ILE A 39 11.36 -3.71 23.77
C ILE A 39 12.51 -2.94 24.41
N VAL A 40 13.03 -1.91 23.74
CA VAL A 40 14.11 -1.07 24.28
C VAL A 40 13.68 -0.36 25.55
N PHE A 41 12.47 0.21 25.58
CA PHE A 41 11.91 0.84 26.77
C PHE A 41 11.68 -0.16 27.91
N ALA A 42 11.21 -1.37 27.61
CA ALA A 42 11.03 -2.42 28.61
C ALA A 42 12.37 -2.84 29.23
N ILE A 43 13.41 -3.04 28.40
CA ILE A 43 14.76 -3.37 28.88
C ILE A 43 15.32 -2.22 29.73
N ALA A 44 15.14 -0.97 29.32
CA ALA A 44 15.56 0.20 30.09
C ALA A 44 14.84 0.27 31.45
N GLY A 45 13.53 0.02 31.48
CA GLY A 45 12.75 -0.08 32.71
C GLY A 45 13.31 -1.13 33.66
N ILE A 46 13.65 -2.32 33.17
CA ILE A 46 14.28 -3.40 33.95
C ILE A 46 15.70 -3.02 34.42
N ALA A 47 16.47 -2.31 33.61
CA ALA A 47 17.81 -1.86 34.02
C ALA A 47 17.73 -0.84 35.18
N VAL A 48 16.80 0.11 35.10
CA VAL A 48 16.52 1.09 36.17
C VAL A 48 15.94 0.42 37.42
N ASN A 49 15.14 -0.63 37.24
CA ASN A 49 14.58 -1.48 38.30
C ASN A 49 15.67 -2.05 39.23
N ASN A 50 16.82 -2.43 38.68
CA ASN A 50 17.92 -3.01 39.46
C ASN A 50 18.63 -1.98 40.35
N TRP A 51 18.41 -0.68 40.14
CA TRP A 51 19.08 0.41 40.86
C TRP A 51 18.21 1.05 41.95
N LEU A 52 16.88 0.80 41.94
CA LEU A 52 15.92 1.42 42.88
C LEU A 52 15.08 0.34 43.60
N PRO A 53 15.00 0.34 44.95
CA PRO A 53 14.10 -0.54 45.69
C PRO A 53 12.64 -0.07 45.54
N ASN A 54 11.68 -1.01 45.38
CA ASN A 54 10.24 -0.84 44.99
C ASN A 54 9.95 -0.79 43.49
N SER A 55 10.25 -1.90 42.83
CA SER A 55 10.76 -1.93 41.47
C SER A 55 9.68 -2.24 40.40
N SER A 56 8.68 -3.07 40.71
CA SER A 56 7.60 -3.43 39.77
C SER A 56 6.78 -2.23 39.26
N LEU A 57 6.63 -1.19 40.08
CA LEU A 57 5.91 0.03 39.71
C LEU A 57 6.65 0.86 38.66
N VAL A 58 7.98 0.84 38.64
CA VAL A 58 8.78 1.59 37.66
C VAL A 58 8.64 0.98 36.28
N VAL A 59 8.71 -0.36 36.17
CA VAL A 59 8.49 -1.05 34.89
C VAL A 59 7.07 -0.82 34.38
N LEU A 60 6.06 -0.95 35.25
CA LEU A 60 4.66 -0.65 34.90
C LEU A 60 4.50 0.80 34.42
N PHE A 61 5.05 1.77 35.16
CA PHE A 61 4.96 3.18 34.79
C PHE A 61 5.62 3.47 33.44
N THR A 62 6.80 2.90 33.17
CA THR A 62 7.49 3.10 31.87
C THR A 62 6.71 2.50 30.70
N LEU A 63 6.07 1.34 30.87
CA LEU A 63 5.22 0.73 29.85
C LEU A 63 3.93 1.54 29.63
N THR A 64 3.28 1.98 30.70
CA THR A 64 2.07 2.82 30.61
C THR A 64 2.39 4.16 29.96
N LEU A 65 3.52 4.79 30.30
CA LEU A 65 3.97 6.03 29.67
C LEU A 65 4.24 5.85 28.17
N PHE A 66 4.85 4.74 27.77
CA PHE A 66 5.07 4.44 26.37
C PHE A 66 3.76 4.24 25.58
N GLU A 67 2.77 3.55 26.16
CA GLU A 67 1.47 3.38 25.51
C GLU A 67 0.69 4.71 25.46
N LEU A 68 0.80 5.57 26.47
CA LEU A 68 0.24 6.94 26.42
C LEU A 68 0.90 7.78 25.32
N LEU A 69 2.22 7.70 25.17
CA LEU A 69 2.95 8.43 24.12
C LEU A 69 2.53 8.00 22.71
N LYS A 70 2.17 6.72 22.52
CA LYS A 70 1.63 6.22 21.25
C LYS A 70 0.32 6.91 20.86
N ASP A 71 -0.55 7.16 21.83
CA ASP A 71 -1.86 7.78 21.59
C ASP A 71 -1.74 9.30 21.40
N ILE A 72 -0.77 9.94 22.06
CA ILE A 72 -0.52 11.39 21.97
C ILE A 72 0.25 11.75 20.70
N ILE A 73 1.12 10.87 20.19
CA ILE A 73 1.98 11.14 19.03
C ILE A 73 1.39 10.41 17.80
N PRO A 74 0.67 11.11 16.90
CA PRO A 74 0.02 10.49 15.73
C PRO A 74 1.04 9.80 14.80
N GLU A 75 2.28 10.28 14.80
CA GLU A 75 3.38 9.67 14.06
C GLU A 75 3.80 8.30 14.59
N LEU A 76 3.50 7.96 15.84
CA LEU A 76 3.78 6.63 16.42
C LEU A 76 2.61 5.66 16.19
N SER A 77 1.37 6.17 16.16
CA SER A 77 0.20 5.35 15.87
C SER A 77 0.23 4.77 14.45
N VAL A 78 0.06 3.45 14.34
CA VAL A 78 -0.14 2.77 13.05
C VAL A 78 -1.64 2.60 12.90
N ASP A 79 -2.20 3.10 11.79
CA ASP A 79 -3.61 2.89 11.47
C ASP A 79 -3.83 1.40 11.16
N GLU A 80 -4.39 0.68 12.13
CA GLU A 80 -4.65 -0.77 12.04
C GLU A 80 -5.73 -1.06 11.00
N LYS A 81 -6.78 -0.24 10.93
CA LYS A 81 -7.84 -0.36 9.92
C LYS A 81 -7.26 -0.22 8.52
N LEU A 82 -6.35 0.74 8.32
CA LEU A 82 -5.63 0.89 7.07
C LEU A 82 -4.75 -0.31 6.78
N MET A 83 -3.97 -0.82 7.75
CA MET A 83 -3.13 -2.00 7.53
C MET A 83 -3.91 -3.26 7.15
N ASP A 84 -5.12 -3.42 7.68
CA ASP A 84 -5.96 -4.59 7.43
C ASP A 84 -6.63 -4.51 6.05
N LYS A 85 -7.08 -3.33 5.64
CA LYS A 85 -7.77 -3.12 4.35
C LYS A 85 -6.85 -2.85 3.16
N LEU A 86 -5.66 -2.30 3.38
CA LEU A 86 -4.72 -1.95 2.31
C LEU A 86 -4.30 -3.14 1.43
N PRO A 87 -4.11 -4.38 1.96
CA PRO A 87 -3.89 -5.55 1.13
C PRO A 87 -5.06 -5.84 0.18
N GLU A 88 -6.30 -5.75 0.66
CA GLU A 88 -7.50 -5.93 -0.16
C GLU A 88 -7.59 -4.83 -1.24
N TYR A 89 -7.35 -3.58 -0.85
CA TYR A 89 -7.32 -2.47 -1.79
C TYR A 89 -6.29 -2.67 -2.92
N ARG A 90 -5.10 -3.14 -2.56
CA ARG A 90 -4.06 -3.48 -3.53
C ARG A 90 -4.50 -4.61 -4.47
N MET A 91 -5.18 -5.63 -3.96
CA MET A 91 -5.65 -6.75 -4.78
C MET A 91 -6.65 -6.32 -5.85
N LEU A 92 -7.47 -5.30 -5.61
CA LEU A 92 -8.37 -4.74 -6.62
C LEU A 92 -7.58 -4.16 -7.81
N TYR A 93 -6.50 -3.41 -7.54
CA TYR A 93 -5.63 -2.88 -8.59
C TYR A 93 -4.84 -3.94 -9.33
N VAL A 94 -4.36 -4.97 -8.62
CA VAL A 94 -3.69 -6.12 -9.25
C VAL A 94 -4.66 -6.83 -10.21
N SER A 95 -5.88 -7.13 -9.75
CA SER A 95 -6.89 -7.76 -10.59
C SER A 95 -7.29 -6.90 -11.79
N LYS A 96 -7.42 -5.57 -11.58
CA LYS A 96 -7.68 -4.63 -12.68
C LYS A 96 -6.54 -4.65 -13.70
N PHE A 97 -5.29 -4.59 -13.24
CA PHE A 97 -4.11 -4.65 -14.10
C PHE A 97 -4.06 -5.94 -14.92
N ASP A 98 -4.21 -7.11 -14.27
CA ASP A 98 -4.13 -8.40 -14.95
C ASP A 98 -5.20 -8.54 -16.04
N ASN A 99 -6.42 -8.05 -15.78
CA ASN A 99 -7.50 -8.07 -16.76
C ASN A 99 -7.23 -7.12 -17.94
N LEU A 100 -6.71 -5.91 -17.66
CA LEU A 100 -6.36 -4.95 -18.70
C LEU A 100 -5.17 -5.43 -19.54
N ASP A 101 -4.17 -6.06 -18.93
CA ASP A 101 -3.00 -6.59 -19.65
C ASP A 101 -3.39 -7.71 -20.60
N ARG A 102 -4.20 -8.67 -20.14
CA ARG A 102 -4.78 -9.69 -21.01
C ARG A 102 -5.56 -9.09 -22.17
N LEU A 103 -6.42 -8.12 -21.90
CA LEU A 103 -7.20 -7.45 -22.94
C LEU A 103 -6.30 -6.70 -23.94
N PHE A 104 -5.25 -6.05 -23.45
CA PHE A 104 -4.30 -5.32 -24.28
C PHE A 104 -3.50 -6.25 -25.20
N LEU A 105 -3.01 -7.39 -24.68
CA LEU A 105 -2.35 -8.42 -25.47
C LEU A 105 -3.29 -9.01 -26.51
N MET A 106 -4.51 -9.39 -26.11
CA MET A 106 -5.51 -9.94 -27.04
C MET A 106 -5.84 -8.97 -28.19
N LEU A 107 -5.92 -7.67 -27.89
CA LEU A 107 -6.19 -6.63 -28.89
C LEU A 107 -4.98 -6.39 -29.82
N ASN A 108 -3.75 -6.48 -29.31
CA ASN A 108 -2.54 -6.31 -30.12
C ASN A 108 -2.27 -7.52 -31.01
N ASP A 109 -2.61 -8.73 -30.56
CA ASP A 109 -2.46 -9.98 -31.32
C ASP A 109 -3.63 -10.22 -32.29
N GLU A 110 -4.53 -9.24 -32.45
CA GLU A 110 -5.75 -9.30 -33.28
C GLU A 110 -6.71 -10.46 -32.94
N SER A 111 -6.54 -11.09 -31.77
CA SER A 111 -7.38 -12.20 -31.29
C SER A 111 -8.80 -11.78 -30.89
N ILE A 112 -9.03 -10.46 -30.72
CA ILE A 112 -10.34 -9.89 -30.42
C ILE A 112 -10.63 -8.68 -31.31
N SER A 113 -11.87 -8.53 -31.74
CA SER A 113 -12.30 -7.35 -32.49
C SER A 113 -12.33 -6.10 -31.59
N LYS A 114 -12.22 -4.92 -32.18
CA LYS A 114 -12.34 -3.65 -31.44
C LYS A 114 -13.68 -3.51 -30.71
N ALA A 115 -14.76 -4.05 -31.29
CA ALA A 115 -16.07 -4.08 -30.66
C ALA A 115 -16.08 -4.97 -29.41
N GLY A 116 -15.55 -6.20 -29.52
CA GLY A 116 -15.41 -7.11 -28.38
C GLY A 116 -14.51 -6.55 -27.29
N ALA A 117 -13.39 -5.92 -27.66
CA ALA A 117 -12.49 -5.30 -26.69
C ALA A 117 -13.13 -4.13 -25.95
N THR A 118 -14.04 -3.40 -26.60
CA THR A 118 -14.80 -2.32 -25.96
C THR A 118 -15.74 -2.87 -24.90
N GLU A 119 -16.45 -3.96 -25.21
CA GLU A 119 -17.36 -4.61 -24.25
C GLU A 119 -16.60 -5.13 -23.02
N GLU A 120 -15.51 -5.87 -23.24
CA GLU A 120 -14.67 -6.39 -22.14
C GLU A 120 -14.06 -5.27 -21.30
N TYR A 121 -13.60 -4.19 -21.93
CA TYR A 121 -13.08 -3.03 -21.21
C TYR A 121 -14.13 -2.43 -20.26
N PHE A 122 -15.41 -2.32 -20.67
CA PHE A 122 -16.46 -1.81 -19.79
C PHE A 122 -16.78 -2.77 -18.64
N LYS A 123 -16.71 -4.09 -18.84
CA LYS A 123 -16.83 -5.07 -17.75
C LYS A 123 -15.71 -4.89 -16.72
N ILE A 124 -14.47 -4.69 -17.17
CA ILE A 124 -13.33 -4.43 -16.27
C ILE A 124 -13.54 -3.15 -15.45
N ARG A 125 -14.18 -2.13 -16.03
CA ARG A 125 -14.47 -0.87 -15.31
C ARG A 125 -15.44 -1.04 -14.13
N GLU A 126 -16.19 -2.14 -14.04
CA GLU A 126 -16.99 -2.42 -12.85
C GLU A 126 -16.13 -2.58 -11.58
N ILE A 127 -14.86 -2.99 -11.74
CA ILE A 127 -13.89 -3.03 -10.63
C ILE A 127 -13.67 -1.64 -10.03
N ASN A 128 -13.83 -0.56 -10.82
CA ASN A 128 -13.67 0.80 -10.32
C ASN A 128 -14.67 1.13 -9.21
N ILE A 129 -15.87 0.55 -9.25
CA ILE A 129 -16.88 0.74 -8.19
C ILE A 129 -16.33 0.22 -6.86
N ARG A 130 -15.74 -0.98 -6.88
CA ARG A 130 -15.12 -1.58 -5.69
C ARG A 130 -13.89 -0.80 -5.21
N ILE A 131 -13.10 -0.28 -6.14
CA ILE A 131 -11.95 0.59 -5.84
C ILE A 131 -12.42 1.86 -5.13
N GLU A 132 -13.48 2.50 -5.63
CA GLU A 132 -14.06 3.72 -5.07
C GLU A 132 -14.69 3.46 -3.69
N ASP A 133 -15.43 2.36 -3.52
CA ASP A 133 -15.95 1.93 -2.22
C ASP A 133 -14.81 1.73 -1.20
N MET A 134 -13.71 1.11 -1.64
CA MET A 134 -12.55 0.90 -0.80
C MET A 134 -11.88 2.22 -0.42
N ASP A 135 -11.68 3.12 -1.38
CA ASP A 135 -11.08 4.45 -1.20
C ASP A 135 -11.91 5.31 -0.23
N ASN A 136 -13.24 5.25 -0.33
CA ASN A 136 -14.14 5.90 0.62
C ASN A 136 -14.08 5.28 2.03
N SER A 137 -13.68 4.01 2.14
CA SER A 137 -13.67 3.28 3.41
C SER A 137 -12.39 3.42 4.22
N ILE A 138 -11.32 3.94 3.61
CA ILE A 138 -9.99 4.14 4.21
C ILE A 138 -9.49 5.56 3.96
N HIS A 139 -8.85 6.18 4.95
CA HIS A 139 -8.09 7.39 4.67
C HIS A 139 -6.64 6.98 4.34
N LEU A 140 -6.19 7.27 3.11
CA LEU A 140 -4.81 7.00 2.69
C LEU A 140 -4.04 8.33 2.53
N PRO A 141 -3.28 8.75 3.56
CA PRO A 141 -2.49 9.97 3.48
C PRO A 141 -1.47 9.92 2.35
N GLU A 142 -1.38 11.00 1.57
CA GLU A 142 -0.40 11.06 0.49
C GLU A 142 1.04 11.01 1.05
N LYS A 143 1.89 10.21 0.41
CA LYS A 143 3.30 10.04 0.77
C LYS A 143 4.18 10.16 -0.46
N LYS A 144 4.64 11.39 -0.75
CA LYS A 144 5.49 11.74 -1.91
C LYS A 144 6.70 10.81 -2.11
N LYS A 145 7.39 10.44 -1.02
CA LYS A 145 8.55 9.52 -1.09
C LYS A 145 8.17 8.12 -1.58
N ILE A 146 6.99 7.63 -1.20
CA ILE A 146 6.49 6.31 -1.62
C ILE A 146 6.02 6.40 -3.06
N PHE A 147 5.33 7.48 -3.43
CA PHE A 147 4.88 7.76 -4.79
C PHE A 147 6.05 7.81 -5.78
N SER A 148 7.07 8.63 -5.52
CA SER A 148 8.26 8.73 -6.38
C SER A 148 8.98 7.38 -6.54
N LYS A 149 9.02 6.56 -5.48
CA LYS A 149 9.60 5.21 -5.56
C LYS A 149 8.74 4.26 -6.40
N ALA A 150 7.42 4.40 -6.34
CA ALA A 150 6.50 3.62 -7.17
C ALA A 150 6.62 4.01 -8.64
N GLU A 151 6.74 5.31 -8.94
CA GLU A 151 6.95 5.84 -10.28
C GLU A 151 8.27 5.35 -10.89
N SER A 152 9.38 5.41 -10.14
CA SER A 152 10.66 4.85 -10.58
C SER A 152 10.56 3.35 -10.90
N LYS A 153 9.88 2.57 -10.06
CA LYS A 153 9.64 1.13 -10.32
C LYS A 153 8.74 0.89 -11.53
N PHE A 154 7.74 1.74 -11.71
CA PHE A 154 6.84 1.67 -12.85
C PHE A 154 7.58 1.91 -14.16
N ASN A 155 8.42 2.95 -14.23
CA ASN A 155 9.21 3.24 -15.42
C ASN A 155 10.15 2.08 -15.77
N ILE A 156 10.80 1.48 -14.78
CA ILE A 156 11.62 0.27 -14.98
C ILE A 156 10.77 -0.88 -15.53
N PHE A 157 9.57 -1.09 -14.98
CA PHE A 157 8.66 -2.15 -15.42
C PHE A 157 8.21 -1.97 -16.88
N ILE A 158 7.75 -0.78 -17.26
CA ILE A 158 7.28 -0.50 -18.62
C ILE A 158 8.41 -0.63 -19.64
N ASN A 159 9.59 -0.06 -19.32
CA ASN A 159 10.75 -0.17 -20.19
C ASN A 159 11.13 -1.64 -20.44
N ASN A 160 11.10 -2.48 -19.41
CA ASN A 160 11.46 -3.89 -19.53
C ASN A 160 10.41 -4.75 -20.24
N MET A 161 9.12 -4.45 -20.04
CA MET A 161 8.04 -5.33 -20.52
C MET A 161 7.50 -4.92 -21.89
N TYR A 162 7.48 -3.63 -22.20
CA TYR A 162 6.88 -3.12 -23.44
C TYR A 162 7.87 -2.34 -24.31
N ASN A 163 9.13 -2.16 -23.90
CA ASN A 163 10.15 -1.38 -24.63
C ASN A 163 9.67 0.04 -25.02
N LEU A 164 8.87 0.68 -24.16
CA LEU A 164 8.35 2.02 -24.38
C LEU A 164 8.92 2.95 -23.31
N GLU A 165 9.70 3.96 -23.71
CA GLU A 165 9.99 5.09 -22.84
C GLU A 165 8.71 5.95 -22.70
N CYS A 166 8.25 6.16 -21.46
CA CYS A 166 7.13 7.07 -21.13
C CYS A 166 7.63 8.49 -20.85
#